data_AF-A0A937X3Z8-F1
#
_entry.id   AF-A0A937X3Z8-F1
#
_cell.length_a   1.000
_cell.length_b   1.000
_cell.length_c   1.000
_cell.angle_alpha   90.00
_cell.angle_beta   90.00
_cell.angle_gamma   90.00
#
_symmetry.space_group_name_H-M   'P 1'
#
loop_
_entity.id
_entity.type
_entity.pdbx_description
1 polymer ?
#
loop_
_entity_poly.entity_id
_entity_poly.type
_entity_poly.pdbx_seq_one_letter_code
_entity_poly.pdbx_strand_id
1 'polypeptide(L)'
;MAWGLLANPAAAGVRLALTNQEALERAFANSLQLQSRQAESERSRAAVAQAESATFPLLGLTTRFDVTRSPQGDLLVYADRLRGLRVATGVTDYDTQSSSVGGTLGLTYDLDLLGERAARIALAREQAAGSDLELARLASTIRQDVANAYFDVQDAQAELRIARASLELARRNRDDVAKLNAS
;
A
#
# COMPACT_ATOMS: atom_id res chain seq x y z
N MET A 1 -15.44 -17.27 6.29
CA MET A 1 -15.69 -16.68 7.61
C MET A 1 -15.92 -17.80 8.61
N ALA A 2 -14.95 -18.07 9.48
CA ALA A 2 -15.12 -19.00 10.60
C ALA A 2 -14.26 -18.49 11.75
N TRP A 3 -14.91 -17.75 12.66
CA TRP A 3 -14.38 -17.45 13.98
C TRP A 3 -14.55 -18.68 14.84
N GLY A 4 -13.47 -19.17 15.43
CA GLY A 4 -13.50 -20.36 16.28
C GLY A 4 -12.39 -20.34 17.32
N LEU A 5 -12.82 -20.24 18.58
CA LEU A 5 -12.13 -20.61 19.81
C LEU A 5 -11.16 -19.58 20.41
N LEU A 6 -11.76 -18.73 21.25
CA LEU A 6 -11.19 -18.17 22.47
C LEU A 6 -10.57 -19.31 23.32
N ALA A 7 -9.28 -19.56 23.14
CA ALA A 7 -8.50 -20.32 24.12
C ALA A 7 -7.97 -19.33 25.17
N ASN A 8 -8.65 -19.35 26.31
CA ASN A 8 -8.27 -18.78 27.60
C ASN A 8 -6.74 -18.81 27.84
N PRO A 9 -6.05 -17.65 27.98
CA PRO A 9 -4.59 -17.62 28.18
C PRO A 9 -4.14 -18.04 29.59
N ALA A 10 -5.05 -18.37 30.52
CA ALA A 10 -4.68 -18.71 31.90
C ALA A 10 -4.22 -20.17 32.14
N ALA A 11 -4.26 -21.04 31.12
CA ALA A 11 -3.91 -22.47 31.28
C ALA A 11 -2.61 -22.90 30.58
N ALA A 12 -1.90 -22.00 29.90
CA ALA A 12 -0.60 -22.31 29.28
C ALA A 12 0.53 -21.96 30.26
N GLY A 13 0.68 -22.79 31.29
CA GLY A 13 1.87 -22.79 32.12
C GLY A 13 3.13 -22.89 31.25
N VAL A 14 4.01 -21.91 31.40
CA VAL A 14 5.44 -21.97 31.04
C VAL A 14 5.71 -22.60 29.67
N ARG A 15 5.38 -21.88 28.59
CA ARG A 15 6.05 -22.05 27.29
C ARG A 15 6.73 -20.75 26.88
N LEU A 16 7.66 -20.29 27.71
CA LEU A 16 8.60 -19.20 27.40
C LEU A 16 9.76 -19.71 26.54
N ALA A 17 9.43 -20.34 25.42
CA ALA A 17 10.40 -20.66 24.39
C ALA A 17 9.78 -20.27 23.04
N LEU A 18 9.43 -18.98 22.88
CA LEU A 18 9.31 -18.42 21.54
C LEU A 18 10.72 -18.53 20.96
N THR A 19 10.93 -19.49 20.07
CA THR A 19 12.23 -19.68 19.43
C THR A 19 12.59 -18.41 18.65
N ASN A 20 13.87 -18.05 18.56
CA ASN A 20 14.32 -16.82 17.87
C ASN A 20 13.70 -16.67 16.46
N GLN A 21 13.48 -17.79 15.76
CA GLN A 21 12.82 -17.81 14.45
C GLN A 21 11.35 -17.39 14.50
N GLU A 22 10.59 -17.81 15.50
CA GLU A 22 9.15 -17.52 15.61
C GLU A 22 8.88 -16.07 16.02
N ALA A 23 9.79 -15.48 16.83
CA ALA A 23 9.80 -14.06 17.15
C ALA A 23 10.11 -13.20 15.90
N LEU A 24 11.10 -13.62 15.10
CA LEU A 24 11.44 -12.99 13.82
C LEU A 24 10.26 -13.08 12.84
N GLU A 25 9.69 -14.26 12.63
CA GLU A 25 8.55 -14.43 11.72
C GLU A 25 7.35 -13.57 12.11
N ARG A 26 7.01 -13.47 13.40
CA ARG A 26 5.93 -12.57 13.85
C ARG A 26 6.27 -11.09 13.70
N ALA A 27 7.51 -10.69 13.95
CA ALA A 27 7.95 -9.30 13.78
C ALA A 27 7.96 -8.89 12.30
N PHE A 28 8.43 -9.77 11.41
CA PHE A 28 8.41 -9.55 9.97
C PHE A 28 6.98 -9.60 9.39
N ALA A 29 6.12 -10.51 9.86
CA ALA A 29 4.74 -10.64 9.38
C ALA A 29 3.82 -9.48 9.80
N ASN A 30 4.10 -8.85 10.95
CA ASN A 30 3.27 -7.76 11.49
C ASN A 30 3.89 -6.35 11.32
N SER A 31 5.03 -6.23 10.62
CA SER A 31 5.66 -4.94 10.42
C SER A 31 4.97 -4.14 9.30
N LEU A 32 4.11 -3.20 9.71
CA LEU A 32 3.54 -2.16 8.83
C LEU A 32 4.62 -1.33 8.12
N GLN A 33 5.78 -1.14 8.76
CA GLN A 33 6.91 -0.43 8.16
C GLN A 33 7.56 -1.23 7.02
N LEU A 34 7.65 -2.55 7.13
CA LEU A 34 8.18 -3.38 6.05
C LEU A 34 7.22 -3.38 4.84
N GLN A 35 5.91 -3.47 5.10
CA GLN A 35 4.89 -3.41 4.04
C GLN A 35 4.91 -2.07 3.29
N SER A 36 5.02 -0.94 4.01
CA SER A 36 5.10 0.37 3.37
C SER A 36 6.37 0.53 2.55
N ARG A 37 7.51 0.02 3.02
CA ARG A 37 8.77 0.02 2.26
C ARG A 37 8.78 -0.93 1.07
N GLN A 38 8.09 -2.07 1.14
CA GLN A 38 7.88 -2.95 -0.01
C GLN A 38 7.02 -2.27 -1.08
N ALA A 39 5.91 -1.65 -0.69
CA ALA A 39 5.08 -0.89 -1.61
C ALA A 39 5.85 0.27 -2.27
N GLU A 40 6.78 0.89 -1.55
CA GLU A 40 7.65 1.94 -2.10
C GLU A 40 8.66 1.37 -3.12
N SER A 41 9.28 0.22 -2.83
CA SER A 41 10.12 -0.51 -3.79
C SER A 41 9.34 -0.86 -5.07
N GLU A 42 8.14 -1.40 -4.94
CA GLU A 42 7.27 -1.73 -6.08
C GLU A 42 6.92 -0.49 -6.92
N ARG A 43 6.59 0.63 -6.27
CA ARG A 43 6.35 1.90 -6.96
C ARG A 43 7.59 2.39 -7.71
N SER A 44 8.78 2.29 -7.12
CA SER A 44 10.02 2.69 -7.79
C SER A 44 10.30 1.84 -9.04
N ARG A 45 10.03 0.53 -8.97
CA ARG A 45 10.17 -0.38 -10.11
C ARG A 45 9.14 -0.09 -11.20
N ALA A 46 7.91 0.24 -10.82
CA ALA A 46 6.89 0.68 -11.77
C ALA A 46 7.29 1.99 -12.46
N ALA A 47 7.95 2.91 -11.76
CA ALA A 47 8.48 4.14 -12.34
C ALA A 47 9.59 3.87 -13.37
N VAL A 48 10.47 2.88 -13.11
CA VAL A 48 11.44 2.40 -14.11
C VAL A 48 10.73 1.86 -15.34
N ALA A 49 9.73 1.00 -15.16
CA ALA A 49 8.97 0.44 -16.28
C ALA A 49 8.24 1.53 -17.09
N GLN A 50 7.71 2.56 -16.43
CA GLN A 50 7.11 3.72 -17.11
C GLN A 50 8.16 4.50 -17.90
N ALA A 51 9.34 4.75 -17.33
CA ALA A 51 10.44 5.43 -18.03
C ALA A 51 10.92 4.62 -19.25
N GLU A 52 11.00 3.30 -19.13
CA GLU A 52 11.32 2.40 -20.24
C GLU A 52 10.23 2.40 -21.31
N SER A 53 8.95 2.42 -20.92
CA SER A 53 7.83 2.46 -21.88
C SER A 53 7.81 3.72 -22.73
N ALA A 54 8.37 4.83 -22.22
CA ALA A 54 8.48 6.06 -22.98
C ALA A 54 9.32 5.89 -24.25
N THR A 55 10.19 4.87 -24.31
CA THR A 55 10.99 4.53 -25.50
C THR A 55 10.13 4.07 -26.68
N PHE A 56 8.92 3.59 -26.40
CA PHE A 56 7.96 3.20 -27.43
C PHE A 56 7.07 4.39 -27.83
N PRO A 57 6.60 4.41 -29.08
CA PRO A 57 5.64 5.42 -29.51
C PRO A 57 4.31 5.27 -28.76
N LEU A 58 3.70 6.41 -28.41
CA LEU A 58 2.43 6.48 -27.73
C LEU A 58 1.30 6.49 -28.77
N LEU A 59 0.43 5.48 -28.71
CA LEU A 59 -0.79 5.40 -29.52
C LEU A 59 -1.99 5.81 -28.66
N GLY A 60 -2.67 6.88 -29.06
CA GLY A 60 -3.87 7.39 -28.38
C GLY A 60 -5.09 7.32 -29.27
N LEU A 61 -6.19 6.75 -28.77
CA LEU A 61 -7.50 6.84 -29.39
C LEU A 61 -8.38 7.77 -28.57
N THR A 62 -8.85 8.85 -29.18
CA THR A 62 -9.83 9.75 -28.58
C THR A 62 -11.13 9.66 -29.33
N THR A 63 -12.20 9.25 -28.66
CA THR A 63 -13.56 9.25 -29.20
C THR A 63 -14.34 10.39 -28.60
N ARG A 64 -15.08 11.12 -29.44
CA ARG A 64 -15.89 12.25 -29.04
C ARG A 64 -17.34 12.01 -29.46
N PHE A 65 -18.25 12.30 -28.55
CA PHE A 65 -19.67 12.30 -28.80
C PHE A 65 -20.21 13.66 -28.39
N ASP A 66 -20.70 14.42 -29.36
CA ASP A 66 -21.23 15.77 -29.14
C ASP A 66 -22.70 15.78 -29.53
N VAL A 67 -23.56 16.20 -28.59
CA VAL A 67 -24.97 16.47 -28.84
C VAL A 67 -25.16 17.97 -28.67
N THR A 68 -25.50 18.64 -29.76
CA THR A 68 -25.73 20.08 -29.76
C THR A 68 -27.19 20.34 -30.04
N ARG A 69 -27.87 21.02 -29.10
CA ARG A 69 -29.23 21.53 -29.28
C ARG A 69 -29.17 23.01 -29.62
N SER A 70 -29.83 23.40 -30.69
CA SER A 70 -29.81 24.78 -31.22
C SER A 70 -31.03 25.58 -30.71
N PRO A 71 -30.85 26.56 -29.80
CA PRO A 71 -31.97 27.34 -29.26
C PRO A 71 -32.71 28.15 -30.33
N GLN A 72 -32.00 28.60 -31.37
CA GLN A 72 -32.63 29.31 -32.49
C GLN A 72 -33.59 28.41 -33.28
N GLY A 73 -33.29 27.12 -33.42
CA GLY A 73 -34.18 26.14 -34.05
C GLY A 73 -35.47 25.96 -33.25
N ASP A 74 -35.37 25.85 -31.92
CA ASP A 74 -36.52 25.73 -31.02
C ASP A 74 -37.42 26.99 -31.07
N LEU A 75 -36.82 28.19 -31.15
CA LEU A 75 -37.53 29.47 -31.27
C LEU A 75 -38.29 29.60 -32.61
N LEU A 76 -37.69 29.15 -33.71
CA LEU A 76 -38.34 29.15 -35.02
C LEU A 76 -39.52 28.17 -35.06
N VAL A 77 -39.35 26.96 -34.51
CA VAL A 77 -40.43 25.98 -34.35
C VAL A 77 -41.58 26.54 -33.51
N TYR A 78 -41.27 27.28 -32.44
CA TYR A 78 -42.28 27.91 -31.59
C TYR A 78 -43.02 29.05 -32.30
N ALA A 79 -42.30 29.91 -33.02
CA ALA A 79 -42.88 31.02 -33.78
C ALA A 79 -43.81 30.53 -34.92
N ASP A 80 -43.45 29.45 -35.62
CA ASP A 80 -44.30 28.85 -36.66
C ASP A 80 -45.59 28.26 -36.08
N ARG A 81 -45.54 27.61 -34.90
CA ARG A 81 -46.75 27.11 -34.22
C ARG A 81 -47.73 28.22 -33.86
N LEU A 82 -47.23 29.37 -33.38
CA LEU A 82 -48.07 30.51 -33.01
C LEU A 82 -48.74 31.17 -34.22
N ARG A 83 -48.14 31.10 -35.40
CA ARG A 83 -48.69 31.67 -36.64
C ARG A 83 -49.71 30.77 -37.34
N GLY A 84 -49.95 29.55 -36.85
CA GLY A 84 -51.01 28.66 -37.34
C GLY A 84 -50.77 28.10 -38.75
N LEU A 85 -49.58 28.27 -39.33
CA LEU A 85 -49.21 27.64 -40.59
C LEU A 85 -49.00 26.13 -40.35
N ARG A 86 -50.04 25.33 -40.57
CA ARG A 86 -49.86 23.89 -40.83
C ARG A 86 -49.37 23.75 -42.27
N VAL A 87 -48.07 23.54 -42.44
CA VAL A 87 -47.46 23.18 -43.72
C VAL A 87 -48.05 21.83 -44.17
N ALA A 88 -49.03 21.89 -45.07
CA ALA A 88 -49.32 20.78 -45.96
C ALA A 88 -48.15 20.70 -46.95
N THR A 89 -47.59 19.50 -47.14
CA THR A 89 -46.52 19.14 -48.08
C THR A 89 -45.11 19.72 -47.80
N GLY A 90 -44.23 18.84 -47.27
CA GLY A 90 -42.81 18.83 -47.63
C GLY A 90 -41.84 19.61 -46.72
N VAL A 91 -41.29 18.90 -45.72
CA VAL A 91 -39.92 19.08 -45.18
C VAL A 91 -39.53 20.52 -44.78
N THR A 92 -39.96 20.97 -43.60
CA THR A 92 -39.12 21.86 -42.78
C THR A 92 -38.74 21.09 -41.52
N ASP A 93 -37.81 20.16 -41.68
CA ASP A 93 -37.19 19.46 -40.54
C ASP A 93 -36.22 20.47 -39.91
N TYR A 94 -36.72 21.26 -38.94
CA TYR A 94 -35.84 22.08 -38.14
C TYR A 94 -34.98 21.11 -37.32
N ASP A 95 -33.73 20.93 -37.73
CA ASP A 95 -32.74 20.16 -36.97
C ASP A 95 -32.41 20.92 -35.67
N THR A 96 -33.26 20.73 -34.66
CA THR A 96 -33.10 21.35 -33.35
C THR A 96 -32.06 20.61 -32.51
N GLN A 97 -31.68 19.40 -32.91
CA GLN A 97 -30.79 18.54 -32.16
C GLN A 97 -29.90 17.72 -33.09
N SER A 98 -28.65 18.18 -33.23
CA SER A 98 -27.62 17.45 -33.96
C SER A 98 -26.82 16.57 -32.99
N SER A 99 -26.48 15.36 -33.41
CA SER A 99 -25.59 14.45 -32.69
C SER A 99 -24.47 14.01 -33.62
N SER A 100 -23.22 14.19 -33.19
CA SER A 100 -22.05 13.77 -33.96
C SER A 100 -21.20 12.83 -33.12
N VAL A 101 -20.68 11.80 -33.77
CA VAL A 101 -19.71 10.87 -33.19
C VAL A 101 -18.46 10.90 -34.05
N GLY A 102 -17.33 11.14 -33.42
CA GLY A 102 -16.03 11.21 -34.08
C GLY A 102 -14.98 10.43 -33.30
N GLY A 103 -13.98 9.92 -34.01
CA GLY A 103 -12.80 9.30 -33.42
C GLY A 103 -11.54 9.88 -34.03
N THR A 104 -10.52 10.12 -33.22
CA THR A 104 -9.18 10.52 -33.66
C THR A 104 -8.16 9.54 -33.11
N LEU A 105 -7.37 8.95 -34.01
CA LEU A 105 -6.22 8.13 -33.66
C LEU A 105 -4.96 8.98 -33.83
N GLY A 106 -4.18 9.12 -32.76
CA GLY A 106 -2.91 9.86 -32.75
C GLY A 106 -1.74 8.95 -32.43
N LEU A 107 -0.65 9.08 -33.17
CA LEU A 107 0.63 8.45 -32.88
C LEU A 107 1.64 9.54 -32.55
N THR A 108 2.18 9.50 -31.33
CA THR A 108 3.20 10.45 -30.87
C THR A 108 4.50 9.71 -30.59
N TYR A 109 5.60 10.15 -31.20
CA TYR A 109 6.93 9.60 -30.95
C TYR A 109 7.93 10.74 -30.77
N ASP A 110 8.73 10.65 -29.73
CA ASP A 110 9.75 11.64 -29.40
C ASP A 110 11.15 11.08 -29.71
N LEU A 111 11.86 11.77 -30.61
CA LEU A 111 13.18 11.40 -31.07
C LEU A 111 14.22 11.91 -30.07
N ASP A 112 14.78 10.99 -29.28
CA ASP A 112 15.77 11.31 -28.25
C ASP A 112 17.16 11.58 -28.86
N LEU A 113 17.36 12.79 -29.39
CA LEU A 113 18.60 13.19 -30.08
C LEU A 113 19.77 13.48 -29.13
N LEU A 114 19.50 13.79 -27.86
CA LEU A 114 20.49 14.23 -26.88
C LEU A 114 20.68 13.23 -25.72
N GLY A 115 20.01 12.07 -25.77
CA GLY A 115 20.13 11.03 -24.75
C GLY A 115 19.42 11.36 -23.43
N GLU A 116 18.48 12.30 -23.43
CA GLU A 116 17.72 12.69 -22.24
C GLU A 116 16.92 11.50 -21.69
N ARG A 117 16.39 10.66 -22.58
CA ARG A 117 15.63 9.47 -22.20
C ARG A 117 16.52 8.46 -21.50
N ALA A 118 17.71 8.20 -22.04
CA ALA A 118 18.67 7.29 -21.44
C ALA A 118 19.08 7.76 -20.04
N ALA A 119 19.35 9.06 -19.86
CA ALA A 119 19.66 9.65 -18.56
C ALA A 119 18.49 9.53 -17.58
N ARG A 120 17.24 9.76 -18.03
CA ARG A 120 16.04 9.62 -17.20
C ARG A 120 15.79 8.17 -16.76
N ILE A 121 15.98 7.20 -17.66
CA ILE A 121 15.88 5.76 -17.34
C ILE A 121 16.96 5.37 -16.34
N ALA A 122 18.21 5.82 -16.54
CA ALA A 122 19.31 5.55 -15.61
C ALA A 122 19.01 6.11 -14.21
N LEU A 123 18.55 7.37 -14.12
CA LEU A 123 18.14 7.98 -12.86
C LEU A 123 17.03 7.18 -12.16
N ALA A 124 15.99 6.78 -12.89
CA ALA A 124 14.89 5.99 -12.34
C ALA A 124 15.39 4.62 -11.81
N ARG A 125 16.33 3.98 -12.51
CA ARG A 125 16.94 2.72 -12.06
C ARG A 125 17.76 2.88 -10.80
N GLU A 126 18.57 3.94 -10.71
CA GLU A 126 19.33 4.25 -9.49
C GLU A 126 18.42 4.54 -8.30
N GLN A 127 17.31 5.25 -8.52
CA GLN A 127 16.29 5.48 -7.50
C GLN A 127 15.68 4.15 -7.02
N ALA A 128 15.34 3.25 -7.94
CA ALA A 128 14.80 1.93 -7.59
C ALA A 128 15.80 1.06 -6.83
N ALA A 129 17.08 1.07 -7.25
CA ALA A 129 18.15 0.40 -6.52
C ALA A 129 18.30 0.97 -5.10
N GLY A 130 18.19 2.29 -4.94
CA GLY A 130 18.17 2.96 -3.64
C GLY A 130 17.02 2.48 -2.74
N SER A 131 15.79 2.43 -3.27
CA SER A 131 14.62 1.93 -2.53
C SER A 131 14.79 0.48 -2.07
N ASP A 132 15.37 -0.37 -2.91
CA ASP A 132 15.66 -1.77 -2.57
C ASP A 132 16.73 -1.90 -1.47
N LEU A 133 17.77 -1.07 -1.52
CA LEU A 133 18.79 -1.02 -0.47
C LEU A 133 18.21 -0.55 0.88
N GLU A 134 17.31 0.44 0.87
CA GLU A 134 16.64 0.89 2.08
C GLU A 134 15.75 -0.19 2.70
N LEU A 135 15.04 -0.96 1.87
CA LEU A 135 14.28 -2.12 2.32
C LEU A 135 15.18 -3.18 2.97
N ALA A 136 16.32 -3.49 2.35
CA ALA A 136 17.30 -4.44 2.89
C ALA A 136 17.90 -3.94 4.22
N ARG A 137 18.17 -2.64 4.32
CA ARG A 137 18.63 -2.00 5.56
C ARG A 137 17.59 -2.13 6.67
N LEU A 138 16.32 -1.80 6.38
CA LEU A 138 15.24 -1.92 7.37
C LEU A 138 15.06 -3.37 7.85
N ALA A 139 15.10 -4.34 6.93
CA ALA A 139 15.05 -5.75 7.29
C ALA A 139 16.21 -6.15 8.22
N SER A 140 17.41 -5.62 7.98
CA SER A 140 18.58 -5.86 8.83
C SER A 140 18.42 -5.23 10.22
N THR A 141 17.91 -3.99 10.29
CA THR A 141 17.60 -3.33 11.58
C THR A 141 16.59 -4.12 12.39
N ILE A 142 15.46 -4.53 11.78
CA ILE A 142 14.43 -5.34 12.47
C ILE A 142 15.05 -6.63 13.02
N ARG A 143 15.90 -7.31 12.24
CA ARG A 143 16.58 -8.52 12.69
C ARG A 143 17.47 -8.26 13.91
N GLN A 144 18.22 -7.15 13.91
CA GLN A 144 19.07 -6.76 15.03
C GLN A 144 18.23 -6.41 16.27
N ASP A 145 17.16 -5.64 16.12
CA ASP A 145 16.28 -5.24 17.22
C ASP A 145 15.62 -6.46 17.88
N VAL A 146 15.19 -7.45 17.09
CA VAL A 146 14.64 -8.70 17.61
C VAL A 146 15.70 -9.50 18.36
N ALA A 147 16.94 -9.56 17.85
CA ALA A 147 18.03 -10.24 18.55
C ALA A 147 18.35 -9.57 19.90
N ASN A 148 18.37 -8.24 19.96
CA ASN A 148 18.57 -7.50 21.21
C ASN A 148 17.44 -7.75 22.19
N ALA A 149 16.18 -7.61 21.75
CA ALA A 149 15.01 -7.86 22.59
C ALA A 149 14.97 -9.29 23.13
N TYR A 150 15.47 -10.27 22.37
CA TYR A 150 15.61 -11.64 22.84
C TYR A 150 16.61 -11.77 24.00
N PHE A 151 17.78 -11.14 23.88
CA PHE A 151 18.76 -11.14 24.96
C PHE A 151 18.26 -10.40 26.20
N ASP A 152 17.60 -9.25 26.05
CA ASP A 152 17.01 -8.50 27.15
C ASP A 152 16.00 -9.33 27.96
N VAL A 153 15.16 -10.11 27.26
CA VAL A 153 14.20 -11.01 27.91
C VAL A 153 14.90 -12.17 28.64
N GLN A 154 15.98 -12.73 28.08
CA GLN A 154 16.75 -13.77 28.76
C GLN A 154 17.39 -13.26 30.05
N ASP A 155 17.99 -12.06 30.01
CA ASP A 155 18.65 -11.45 31.15
C ASP A 155 17.63 -11.15 32.26
N ALA A 156 16.49 -10.56 31.92
CA ALA A 156 15.40 -10.32 32.87
C ALA A 156 14.89 -11.62 33.53
N GLN A 157 14.83 -12.73 32.77
CA GLN A 157 14.47 -14.04 33.32
C GLN A 157 15.54 -14.60 34.25
N ALA A 158 16.82 -14.41 33.94
CA ALA A 158 17.93 -14.82 34.79
C ALA A 158 17.91 -14.05 36.11
N GLU A 159 17.74 -12.73 36.06
CA GLU A 159 17.60 -11.88 37.26
C GLU A 159 16.42 -12.30 38.13
N LEU A 160 15.25 -12.54 37.53
CA LEU A 160 14.07 -13.00 38.27
C LEU A 160 14.31 -14.36 38.94
N ARG A 161 15.04 -15.26 38.29
CA ARG A 161 15.40 -16.57 38.85
C ARG A 161 16.31 -16.42 40.07
N ILE A 162 17.31 -15.55 39.98
CA ILE A 162 18.21 -15.23 41.09
C ILE A 162 17.43 -14.60 42.24
N ALA A 163 16.59 -13.59 41.97
CA ALA A 163 15.79 -12.92 42.99
C ALA A 163 14.84 -13.88 43.73
N ARG A 164 14.22 -14.81 43.01
CA ARG A 164 13.38 -15.88 43.59
C ARG A 164 14.18 -16.83 44.48
N ALA A 165 15.36 -17.27 44.03
CA ALA A 165 16.23 -18.13 44.82
C ALA A 165 16.69 -17.44 46.11
N SER A 166 17.06 -16.16 46.05
CA SER A 166 17.42 -15.35 47.22
C SER A 166 16.25 -15.18 48.20
N LEU A 167 15.04 -14.96 47.69
CA LEU A 167 13.84 -14.88 48.54
C LEU A 167 13.54 -16.22 49.23
N GLU A 168 13.70 -17.33 48.52
CA GLU A 168 13.50 -18.66 49.09
C GLU A 168 14.53 -18.97 50.18
N LEU A 169 15.80 -18.62 49.96
CA LEU A 169 16.86 -18.76 50.96
C LEU A 169 16.58 -17.90 52.21
N ALA A 170 16.17 -16.65 52.03
CA ALA A 170 15.81 -15.76 53.12
C ALA A 170 14.62 -16.30 53.96
N ARG A 171 13.65 -16.94 53.30
CA ARG A 171 12.54 -17.61 53.99
C ARG A 171 13.01 -18.80 54.81
N ARG A 172 13.83 -19.69 54.23
CA ARG A 172 14.37 -20.85 54.96
C ARG A 172 15.18 -20.43 56.19
N ASN A 173 16.08 -19.45 56.04
CA ASN A 173 16.86 -18.93 57.16
C ASN A 173 15.96 -18.36 58.28
N ARG A 174 14.90 -17.64 57.91
CA ARG A 174 13.93 -17.14 58.90
C ARG A 174 13.23 -18.27 59.63
N ASP A 175 12.78 -19.30 58.91
CA ASP A 175 12.06 -20.44 59.49
C ASP A 175 12.97 -21.28 60.41
N ASP A 176 14.24 -21.43 60.06
CA ASP A 176 15.22 -22.16 60.87
C ASP A 176 15.58 -21.38 62.15
N VAL A 177 15.73 -20.05 62.09
CA VAL A 177 15.89 -19.20 63.28
C VAL A 177 14.66 -19.27 64.18
N ALA A 178 13.45 -19.28 63.61
CA ALA A 178 12.22 -19.39 64.37
C ALA A 178 12.12 -20.73 65.12
N LYS A 179 12.58 -21.83 64.50
CA LYS A 179 12.60 -23.16 65.15
C LYS A 179 13.63 -23.23 66.28
N LEU A 180 14.79 -22.63 66.12
CA LEU A 180 15.85 -22.60 67.15
C LEU A 180 15.46 -21.79 68.40
N ASN A 181 14.67 -20.73 68.25
CA ASN A 181 14.18 -19.94 69.39
C ASN A 181 12.94 -20.56 70.08
N ALA A 182 12.36 -21.62 69.51
CA ALA A 182 11.18 -22.30 70.04
C ALA A 182 11.51 -23.61 70.79
N SER A 183 12.78 -23.99 70.86
CA SER A 183 13.32 -25.11 71.65
C SER A 183 14.05 -24.62 72.89
#